data_AF-A0A7K4FRX8-F1
#
_entry.id   AF-A0A7K4FRX8-F1
#
_cell.length_a   1.000
_cell.length_b   1.000
_cell.length_c   1.000
_cell.angle_alpha   90.00
_cell.angle_beta   90.00
_cell.angle_gamma   90.00
#
_symmetry.space_group_name_H-M   'P 1'
#
loop_
_entity.id
_entity.type
_entity.pdbx_description
1 polymer ?
#
loop_
_entity_poly.entity_id
_entity_poly.type
_entity_poly.pdbx_seq_one_letter_code
_entity_poly.pdbx_strand_id
1 'polypeptide(L)'
;MERKIYFYDKEKYFPLIKQFLRERGINVIDVRLCKYMEVDAEGNVEDILGKANFIVDTKNLEEGNFFYLFSEGRFWEAHESLEKIWRTKDGKEKDFQQSLILIATAMLKYCKGEKDIA
;
A
#
# COMPACT_ATOMS: atom_id res chain seq x y z
N MET A 1 3.95 2.91 -18.12
CA MET A 1 2.90 3.58 -17.32
C MET A 1 3.44 3.76 -15.91
N GLU A 2 2.99 4.76 -15.17
CA GLU A 2 3.48 5.01 -13.81
C GLU A 2 2.70 4.19 -12.78
N ARG A 3 3.42 3.56 -11.85
CA ARG A 3 2.84 2.79 -10.74
C ARG A 3 2.23 3.76 -9.72
N LYS A 4 0.95 3.58 -9.44
CA LYS A 4 0.20 4.36 -8.47
C LYS A 4 -0.61 3.44 -7.57
N ILE A 5 -0.92 3.94 -6.37
CA ILE A 5 -1.79 3.25 -5.42
C ILE A 5 -3.07 4.05 -5.30
N TYR A 6 -4.19 3.41 -5.62
CA TYR A 6 -5.51 4.00 -5.61
C TYR A 6 -6.25 3.53 -4.36
N PHE A 7 -6.78 4.47 -3.59
CA PHE A 7 -7.51 4.18 -2.36
C PHE A 7 -9.00 4.43 -2.57
N TYR A 8 -9.82 3.43 -2.28
CA TYR A 8 -11.27 3.49 -2.37
C TYR A 8 -11.90 3.06 -1.05
N ASP A 9 -13.16 3.41 -0.86
CA ASP A 9 -14.00 2.85 0.21
C ASP A 9 -14.00 1.32 0.11
N LYS A 10 -13.86 0.65 1.25
CA LYS A 10 -13.77 -0.83 1.32
C LYS A 10 -15.02 -1.50 0.75
N GLU A 11 -16.15 -0.81 0.75
CA GLU A 11 -17.44 -1.24 0.20
C GLU A 11 -17.40 -1.40 -1.33
N LYS A 12 -16.44 -0.77 -2.02
CA LYS A 12 -16.19 -1.00 -3.45
C LYS A 12 -15.51 -2.35 -3.73
N TYR A 13 -15.02 -3.05 -2.70
CA TYR A 13 -14.38 -4.33 -2.88
C TYR A 13 -15.37 -5.41 -3.32
N PHE A 14 -14.91 -6.25 -4.25
CA PHE A 14 -15.58 -7.49 -4.61
C PHE A 14 -14.54 -8.59 -4.88
N PRO A 15 -14.90 -9.86 -4.65
CA PRO A 15 -14.05 -10.99 -5.02
C PRO A 15 -13.62 -10.91 -6.49
N LEU A 16 -12.39 -11.33 -6.80
CA LEU A 16 -11.81 -11.32 -8.16
C LEU A 16 -11.52 -9.95 -8.75
N ILE A 17 -11.59 -8.84 -7.99
CA ILE A 17 -11.23 -7.50 -8.49
C ILE A 17 -9.86 -7.45 -9.19
N LYS A 18 -8.87 -8.20 -8.69
CA LYS A 18 -7.54 -8.31 -9.30
C LYS A 18 -7.61 -8.87 -10.73
N GLN A 19 -8.41 -9.91 -10.95
CA GLN A 19 -8.64 -10.49 -12.27
C GLN A 19 -9.47 -9.55 -13.15
N PHE A 20 -10.54 -8.99 -12.61
CA PHE A 20 -11.43 -8.06 -13.31
C PHE A 20 -10.70 -6.86 -13.92
N LEU A 21 -9.74 -6.29 -13.18
CA LEU A 21 -8.90 -5.18 -13.64
C LEU A 21 -7.89 -5.62 -14.71
N ARG A 22 -7.27 -6.79 -14.52
CA ARG A 22 -6.29 -7.36 -15.48
C ARG A 22 -6.93 -7.67 -16.83
N GLU A 23 -8.14 -8.21 -16.84
CA GLU A 23 -8.92 -8.46 -18.05
C GLU A 23 -9.25 -7.18 -18.84
N ARG A 24 -9.19 -6.02 -18.19
CA ARG A 24 -9.37 -4.69 -18.80
C ARG A 24 -8.06 -3.98 -19.12
N GLY A 25 -6.94 -4.70 -19.09
CA GLY A 25 -5.63 -4.20 -19.50
C GLY A 25 -4.84 -3.46 -18.41
N ILE A 26 -5.32 -3.45 -17.15
CA ILE A 26 -4.56 -2.86 -16.05
C ILE A 26 -3.52 -3.86 -15.53
N ASN A 27 -2.26 -3.43 -15.42
CA ASN A 27 -1.24 -4.21 -14.75
C ASN A 27 -1.37 -4.06 -13.23
N VAL A 28 -2.21 -4.90 -12.61
CA VAL A 28 -2.39 -4.91 -11.14
C VAL A 28 -1.28 -5.71 -10.47
N ILE A 29 -0.48 -5.00 -9.67
CA ILE A 29 0.56 -5.55 -8.80
C ILE A 29 -0.12 -6.21 -7.61
N ASP A 30 -1.01 -5.48 -6.95
CA ASP A 30 -1.69 -5.98 -5.77
C ASP A 30 -3.02 -5.32 -5.45
N VAL A 31 -3.81 -5.99 -4.62
CA VAL A 31 -5.02 -5.43 -4.01
C VAL A 31 -5.03 -5.80 -2.54
N ARG A 32 -5.21 -4.81 -1.67
CA ARG A 32 -5.17 -4.96 -0.21
C ARG A 32 -6.46 -4.40 0.37
N LEU A 33 -7.04 -5.09 1.34
CA LEU A 33 -8.31 -4.70 1.96
C LEU A 33 -8.15 -4.55 3.49
N CYS A 34 -8.14 -3.30 3.95
CA CYS A 34 -8.11 -2.94 5.37
C CYS A 34 -9.03 -1.73 5.63
N LYS A 35 -8.47 -0.56 5.99
CA LYS A 35 -9.25 0.68 6.13
C LYS A 35 -9.88 1.08 4.79
N TYR A 36 -9.11 0.90 3.72
CA TYR A 36 -9.49 1.12 2.34
C TYR A 36 -9.40 -0.17 1.54
N MET A 37 -10.06 -0.18 0.38
CA MET A 37 -9.64 -1.01 -0.73
C MET A 37 -8.50 -0.29 -1.45
N GLU A 38 -7.30 -0.83 -1.30
CA GLU A 38 -6.08 -0.31 -1.89
C GLU A 38 -5.77 -1.12 -3.16
N VAL A 39 -5.62 -0.43 -4.30
CA VAL A 39 -5.27 -1.03 -5.60
C VAL A 39 -3.93 -0.49 -6.05
N ASP A 40 -2.92 -1.36 -6.08
CA ASP A 40 -1.55 -1.07 -6.49
C ASP A 40 -1.35 -1.55 -7.92
N ALA A 41 -1.19 -0.61 -8.85
CA ALA A 41 -1.23 -0.92 -10.26
C ALA A 41 -0.42 0.06 -11.10
N GLU A 42 -0.06 -0.39 -12.30
CA GLU A 42 0.39 0.45 -13.40
C GLU A 42 -0.74 0.58 -14.42
N GLY A 43 -1.16 1.81 -14.66
CA GLY A 43 -2.30 2.13 -15.53
C GLY A 43 -3.38 2.91 -14.78
N ASN A 44 -4.35 3.44 -15.52
CA ASN A 44 -5.38 4.29 -14.94
C ASN A 44 -6.57 3.46 -14.40
N VAL A 45 -6.57 3.20 -13.09
CA VAL A 45 -7.64 2.43 -12.45
C VAL A 45 -8.96 3.20 -12.40
N GLU A 46 -8.93 4.55 -12.38
CA GLU A 46 -10.14 5.36 -12.30
C GLU A 46 -11.02 5.24 -13.55
N ASP A 47 -10.44 4.91 -14.71
CA ASP A 47 -11.19 4.66 -15.95
C ASP A 47 -12.13 3.45 -15.83
N ILE A 48 -11.89 2.58 -14.83
CA ILE A 48 -12.66 1.35 -14.60
C ILE A 48 -13.48 1.42 -13.31
N LEU A 49 -12.88 1.88 -12.20
CA LEU A 49 -13.52 1.89 -10.88
C LEU A 49 -14.12 3.26 -10.48
N GLY A 50 -14.02 4.23 -11.39
CA GLY A 50 -14.37 5.62 -11.13
C GLY A 50 -13.36 6.29 -10.20
N LYS A 51 -13.71 7.50 -9.75
CA LYS A 51 -12.81 8.33 -8.92
C LYS A 51 -12.39 7.62 -7.62
N ALA A 52 -11.10 7.64 -7.33
CA ALA A 52 -10.50 7.21 -6.07
C ALA A 52 -10.67 8.30 -4.99
N ASN A 53 -10.68 7.89 -3.72
CA ASN A 53 -10.71 8.83 -2.61
C ASN A 53 -9.44 9.68 -2.60
N PHE A 54 -8.30 9.02 -2.84
CA PHE A 54 -7.00 9.64 -3.09
C PHE A 54 -6.09 8.65 -3.83
N ILE A 55 -5.04 9.18 -4.45
CA ILE A 55 -4.07 8.43 -5.25
C ILE A 55 -2.68 8.79 -4.76
N VAL A 56 -1.83 7.79 -4.61
CA VAL A 56 -0.44 7.94 -4.20
C VAL A 56 0.46 7.60 -5.38
N ASP A 57 1.36 8.52 -5.71
CA ASP A 57 2.45 8.28 -6.66
C ASP A 57 3.59 7.59 -5.93
N THR A 58 3.92 6.37 -6.36
CA THR A 58 4.96 5.55 -5.71
C THR A 58 6.38 6.12 -5.87
N LYS A 59 6.62 7.00 -6.85
CA LYS A 59 7.92 7.67 -7.03
C LYS A 59 8.02 8.96 -6.23
N ASN A 60 6.92 9.70 -6.13
CA ASN A 60 6.86 11.00 -5.49
C ASN A 60 6.15 10.92 -4.14
N LEU A 61 6.61 9.99 -3.30
CA LEU A 61 6.16 9.89 -1.92
C LEU A 61 6.58 11.13 -1.15
N GLU A 62 5.60 11.97 -0.80
CA GLU A 62 5.78 12.99 0.23
C GLU A 62 6.22 12.30 1.53
N GLU A 63 7.12 12.94 2.28
CA GLU A 63 7.58 12.44 3.57
C GLU A 63 6.45 12.52 4.59
N GLY A 64 5.58 11.51 4.58
CA GLY A 64 4.54 11.37 5.59
C GLY A 64 5.13 10.91 6.92
N ASN A 65 4.64 11.51 8.00
CA ASN A 65 4.92 11.03 9.36
C ASN A 65 4.39 9.59 9.50
N PHE A 66 5.27 8.65 9.87
CA PHE A 66 4.93 7.24 10.07
C PHE A 66 3.64 7.03 10.86
N PHE A 67 3.48 7.73 11.99
CA PHE A 67 2.32 7.55 12.87
C PHE A 67 1.01 7.88 12.16
N TYR A 68 1.00 8.95 11.37
CA TYR A 68 -0.16 9.36 10.60
C TYR A 68 -0.48 8.34 9.49
N LEU A 69 0.51 7.95 8.69
CA LEU A 69 0.33 6.96 7.62
C LEU A 69 -0.18 5.61 8.18
N PHE A 70 0.42 5.16 9.27
CA PHE A 70 0.05 3.90 9.90
C PHE A 70 -1.36 3.94 10.49
N SER A 71 -1.76 5.02 11.20
CA SER A 71 -3.12 5.16 11.73
C SER A 71 -4.18 5.28 10.62
N GLU A 72 -3.80 5.83 9.48
CA GLU A 72 -4.65 5.92 8.30
C GLU A 72 -4.71 4.61 7.48
N GLY A 73 -4.09 3.52 7.97
CA GLY A 73 -4.08 2.24 7.25
C GLY A 73 -3.31 2.28 5.94
N ARG A 74 -2.48 3.30 5.73
CA ARG A 74 -1.62 3.49 4.54
C ARG A 74 -0.28 2.77 4.76
N PHE A 75 -0.37 1.45 5.00
CA PHE A 75 0.76 0.65 5.46
C PHE A 75 1.91 0.56 4.45
N TRP A 76 1.60 0.60 3.15
CA TRP A 76 2.65 0.62 2.12
C TRP A 76 3.49 1.89 2.21
N GLU A 77 2.85 3.05 2.34
CA GLU A 77 3.57 4.32 2.48
C GLU A 77 4.32 4.43 3.80
N ALA A 78 3.74 3.90 4.88
CA ALA A 78 4.42 3.80 6.16
C ALA A 78 5.70 2.96 6.04
N HIS A 79 5.63 1.81 5.35
CA HIS A 79 6.79 0.97 5.06
C HIS A 79 7.87 1.75 4.28
N GLU A 80 7.51 2.38 3.16
CA GLU A 80 8.46 3.11 2.32
C GLU A 80 9.11 4.29 3.05
N SER A 81 8.32 5.04 3.83
CA SER A 81 8.82 6.15 4.67
C SER A 81 9.85 5.64 5.70
N LEU A 82 9.56 4.52 6.35
CA LEU A 82 10.48 3.91 7.30
C LEU A 82 11.75 3.35 6.63
N GLU A 83 11.64 2.73 5.46
CA GLU A 83 12.78 2.15 4.75
C GLU A 83 13.80 3.22 4.31
N LYS A 84 13.32 4.38 3.84
CA LYS A 84 14.18 5.53 3.52
C LYS A 84 15.01 5.96 4.72
N ILE A 85 14.40 6.07 5.91
CA ILE A 85 15.10 6.42 7.14
C ILE A 85 16.07 5.31 7.54
N TRP A 86 15.64 4.05 7.51
CA TRP A 86 16.44 2.87 7.88
C TRP A 86 17.78 2.80 7.12
N ARG A 87 17.80 3.15 5.83
CA ARG A 87 19.02 3.17 5.02
C ARG A 87 20.09 4.14 5.52
N THR A 88 19.70 5.14 6.32
CA THR A 88 20.60 6.17 6.87
C THR A 88 21.01 5.90 8.32
N LYS A 89 20.49 4.84 8.95
CA LYS A 89 20.71 4.49 10.36
C LYS A 89 21.67 3.32 10.51
N ASP A 90 22.33 3.26 11.66
CA ASP A 90 23.22 2.16 12.07
C ASP A 90 23.00 1.74 13.53
N GLY A 91 23.49 0.55 13.88
CA GLY A 91 23.40 -0.01 15.23
C GLY A 91 21.95 -0.15 15.72
N LYS A 92 21.74 0.13 17.02
CA LYS A 92 20.43 -0.07 17.69
C LYS A 92 19.29 0.75 17.07
N GLU A 93 19.57 1.93 16.53
CA GLU A 93 18.54 2.73 15.85
C GLU A 93 18.07 2.04 14.58
N LYS A 94 18.99 1.41 13.84
CA LYS A 94 18.66 0.63 12.65
C LYS A 94 17.79 -0.58 12.99
N ASP A 95 18.10 -1.29 14.08
CA ASP A 95 17.33 -2.45 14.54
C ASP A 95 15.91 -2.06 14.99
N PHE A 96 15.78 -0.94 15.70
CA PHE A 96 14.48 -0.40 16.09
C PHE A 96 13.65 -0.01 14.86
N GLN A 97 14.27 0.68 13.90
CA GLN A 97 13.62 1.06 12.65
C GLN A 97 13.19 -0.17 11.82
N GLN A 98 14.04 -1.20 11.75
CA GLN A 98 13.73 -2.47 11.12
C GLN A 98 12.50 -3.14 11.75
N SER A 99 12.35 -3.04 13.06
CA SER A 99 11.20 -3.61 13.78
C SER A 99 9.88 -2.92 13.35
N LEU A 100 9.90 -1.60 13.16
CA LEU A 100 8.73 -0.86 12.66
C LEU A 100 8.39 -1.24 11.21
N ILE A 101 9.42 -1.44 10.36
CA ILE A 101 9.25 -1.91 8.97
C ILE A 101 8.57 -3.29 8.94
N LEU A 102 8.99 -4.20 9.82
CA LEU A 102 8.39 -5.53 9.94
C LEU A 102 6.92 -5.45 10.36
N ILE A 103 6.57 -4.54 11.28
CA ILE A 103 5.18 -4.30 11.68
C ILE A 103 4.35 -3.78 10.49
N ALA A 104 4.85 -2.81 9.72
CA ALA A 104 4.16 -2.31 8.53
C ALA A 104 3.96 -3.43 7.47
N THR A 105 4.97 -4.28 7.29
CA THR A 105 4.92 -5.43 6.38
C THR A 105 3.90 -6.48 6.84
N ALA A 106 3.84 -6.77 8.14
CA ALA A 106 2.86 -7.68 8.72
C ALA A 106 1.43 -7.16 8.47
N MET A 107 1.21 -5.84 8.62
CA MET A 107 -0.09 -5.24 8.29
C MET A 107 -0.42 -5.35 6.81
N LEU A 108 0.54 -5.12 5.90
CA LEU A 108 0.33 -5.34 4.45
C LEU A 108 -0.13 -6.78 4.16
N LYS A 109 0.53 -7.78 4.75
CA LYS A 109 0.19 -9.20 4.62
C LYS A 109 -1.21 -9.49 5.17
N TYR A 110 -1.52 -8.97 6.35
CA TYR A 110 -2.85 -9.07 6.94
C TYR A 110 -3.93 -8.52 5.99
N CYS A 111 -3.71 -7.36 5.38
CA CYS A 111 -4.64 -6.75 4.41
C CYS A 111 -4.79 -7.54 3.11
N LYS A 112 -3.83 -8.39 2.75
CA LYS A 112 -3.95 -9.32 1.61
C LYS A 112 -4.74 -10.59 1.95
N GLY A 113 -5.08 -10.79 3.22
CA GLY A 113 -5.61 -12.05 3.72
C GLY A 113 -4.55 -13.13 3.95
N GLU A 114 -3.25 -12.79 3.89
CA GLU A 114 -2.12 -13.68 4.21
C GLU A 114 -1.94 -13.77 5.73
N LYS A 115 -2.89 -14.39 6.44
CA LYS A 115 -2.94 -14.40 7.92
C LYS A 115 -1.97 -15.38 8.57
N ASP A 116 -1.45 -16.35 7.83
CA ASP A 116 -0.60 -17.43 8.35
C ASP A 116 0.90 -17.11 8.36
N ILE A 117 1.27 -15.84 8.21
CA ILE A 117 2.68 -15.41 8.12
C ILE A 117 2.99 -14.52 9.32
N ALA A 118 3.46 -15.15 10.39
CA ALA A 118 4.20 -14.54 11.49
C ALA A 118 5.70 -14.83 11.31
#